data_AF-A0A9J7HCZ1-F1
#
_entry.id   AF-A0A9J7HCZ1-F1
#
_cell.length_a   1.000
_cell.length_b   1.000
_cell.length_c   1.000
_cell.angle_alpha   90.00
_cell.angle_beta   90.00
_cell.angle_gamma   90.00
#
_symmetry.space_group_name_H-M   'P 1'
#
loop_
_entity.id
_entity.type
_entity.pdbx_description
1 polymer ?
#
loop_
_entity_poly.entity_id
_entity_poly.type
_entity_poly.pdbx_seq_one_letter_code
_entity_poly.pdbx_strand_id
1 'polypeptide(L)'
;MESKAYESNNEDLLSSGVTPNGGSSSSFFVSSTRGTIIENASSTGTLAQMPFFPKYDVEFDPQRKVIPYPGKEHIERVLEEYSHQVKDLQKRLNESNELHEKQKFYLRQSVIDLQTKLQEMQMERDAMADIRRRESHSQEDLRNQLQNTVHELEAAKCLKEDMLKDSNTQIEQLRKMMLSHEGVLQEIRSILVDFEEASGKKICEHDSMSTIHFRNLGSAISKILRELDTEISYLKGRIFPVEDQLETLKTESQNKIELLLQQHQDRIEQLISEHEIEITGLTEKASSARSQANSIESQLEIIQEQARNQNSMYMRQLSDLESTVSQLRSELRETKRMYEDKEPPEFPFTNLDQ
;
A
#
# COMPACT_ATOMS: atom_id res chain seq x y z
N MET A 1 -0.13 26.97 21.34
CA MET A 1 0.51 27.63 20.19
C MET A 1 0.56 26.59 19.10
N GLU A 2 -0.54 26.46 18.37
CA GLU A 2 -0.78 27.02 17.01
C GLU A 2 -0.57 25.89 16.01
N SER A 3 -1.40 25.64 15.00
CA SER A 3 -2.77 26.06 14.70
C SER A 3 -3.29 25.13 13.59
N LYS A 4 -4.61 24.95 13.59
CA LYS A 4 -5.46 24.19 12.66
C LYS A 4 -5.26 24.56 11.17
N ALA A 5 -5.62 23.61 10.29
CA ALA A 5 -6.63 23.89 9.25
C ALA A 5 -7.38 22.59 8.86
N TYR A 6 -8.67 22.58 9.14
CA TYR A 6 -9.73 21.70 8.64
C TYR A 6 -10.81 22.64 8.08
N GLU A 7 -11.70 22.08 7.25
CA GLU A 7 -12.89 22.67 6.58
C GLU A 7 -12.64 23.38 5.23
N SER A 8 -13.55 23.42 4.27
CA SER A 8 -14.75 22.65 3.87
C SER A 8 -15.30 23.35 2.61
N ASN A 9 -16.21 22.69 1.88
CA ASN A 9 -17.30 23.27 1.07
C ASN A 9 -17.05 23.64 -0.42
N ASN A 10 -17.62 22.78 -1.26
CA ASN A 10 -18.81 23.02 -2.10
C ASN A 10 -18.78 23.86 -3.39
N GLU A 11 -19.34 23.20 -4.41
CA GLU A 11 -20.24 23.67 -5.49
C GLU A 11 -19.61 24.32 -6.73
N ASP A 12 -19.76 23.56 -7.82
CA ASP A 12 -20.25 23.95 -9.15
C ASP A 12 -19.69 25.21 -9.83
N LEU A 13 -19.17 25.02 -11.06
CA LEU A 13 -19.90 25.32 -12.30
C LEU A 13 -18.98 25.18 -13.54
N LEU A 14 -19.34 24.21 -14.39
CA LEU A 14 -19.49 24.28 -15.86
C LEU A 14 -18.38 24.82 -16.78
N SER A 15 -18.02 24.00 -17.77
CA SER A 15 -18.20 24.31 -19.22
C SER A 15 -17.88 23.04 -20.05
N SER A 16 -18.87 22.35 -20.64
CA SER A 16 -19.51 22.59 -21.97
C SER A 16 -18.60 22.15 -23.14
N GLY A 17 -18.99 21.41 -24.17
CA GLY A 17 -20.25 20.93 -24.76
C GLY A 17 -19.81 20.17 -26.04
N VAL A 18 -20.59 19.50 -26.91
CA VAL A 18 -21.97 19.58 -27.42
C VAL A 18 -22.10 18.23 -28.19
N THR A 19 -23.16 17.42 -28.18
CA THR A 19 -24.53 17.64 -28.66
C THR A 19 -25.45 16.50 -28.20
N PRO A 20 -26.67 16.80 -27.72
CA PRO A 20 -27.82 15.91 -27.76
C PRO A 20 -28.74 16.34 -28.92
N ASN A 21 -29.08 15.43 -29.83
CA ASN A 21 -30.20 15.62 -30.74
C ASN A 21 -31.38 14.86 -30.10
N GLY A 22 -32.50 15.46 -29.72
CA GLY A 22 -33.21 16.51 -30.42
C GLY A 22 -34.27 15.81 -31.26
N GLY A 23 -35.51 15.79 -30.74
CA GLY A 23 -36.60 15.02 -31.31
C GLY A 23 -36.96 15.40 -32.74
N SER A 24 -37.71 14.53 -33.40
CA SER A 24 -38.58 14.94 -34.50
C SER A 24 -39.80 14.02 -34.58
N SER A 25 -40.93 14.58 -34.16
CA SER A 25 -42.23 14.43 -34.80
C SER A 25 -42.19 14.87 -36.27
N SER A 26 -42.49 13.95 -37.19
CA SER A 26 -43.15 14.17 -38.49
C SER A 26 -43.62 12.80 -39.00
N SER A 27 -44.87 12.51 -39.40
CA SER A 27 -45.95 13.20 -40.11
C SER A 27 -45.70 13.42 -41.61
N PHE A 28 -46.49 12.67 -42.39
CA PHE A 28 -46.79 12.76 -43.85
C PHE A 28 -45.70 12.20 -44.79
N PHE A 29 -45.99 11.33 -45.78
CA PHE A 29 -47.14 11.28 -46.69
C PHE A 29 -47.57 9.84 -47.09
N VAL A 30 -48.89 9.63 -47.05
CA VAL A 30 -49.77 9.11 -48.14
C VAL A 30 -49.46 7.75 -48.79
N SER A 31 -50.34 6.78 -48.53
CA SER A 31 -51.29 6.18 -49.49
C SER A 31 -52.24 5.24 -48.73
N SER A 32 -53.45 5.67 -48.40
CA SER A 32 -54.67 5.59 -49.22
C SER A 32 -55.24 4.17 -49.38
N THR A 33 -56.20 3.86 -48.51
CA THR A 33 -57.47 3.16 -48.78
C THR A 33 -57.49 2.03 -49.83
N ARG A 34 -57.75 0.79 -49.37
CA ARG A 34 -58.71 -0.08 -50.08
C ARG A 34 -59.40 -1.04 -49.10
N GLY A 35 -60.43 -0.54 -48.43
CA GLY A 35 -61.55 -1.38 -48.01
C GLY A 35 -62.28 -1.87 -49.25
N THR A 36 -62.57 -3.15 -49.33
CA THR A 36 -63.42 -3.71 -50.39
C THR A 36 -64.82 -3.84 -49.81
N ILE A 37 -65.56 -2.74 -49.85
CA ILE A 37 -67.02 -2.73 -49.87
C ILE A 37 -67.41 -2.99 -51.33
N ILE A 38 -68.15 -4.05 -51.59
CA ILE A 38 -68.86 -4.21 -52.87
C ILE A 38 -70.33 -3.94 -52.55
N GLU A 39 -70.73 -2.69 -52.73
CA GLU A 39 -72.12 -2.32 -52.94
C GLU A 39 -72.20 -1.54 -54.26
N ASN A 40 -73.14 -2.00 -55.10
CA ASN A 40 -73.80 -1.33 -56.21
C ASN A 40 -73.03 -1.06 -57.51
N ALA A 41 -73.36 -1.88 -58.52
CA ALA A 41 -73.63 -1.38 -59.87
C ALA A 41 -75.14 -1.56 -60.15
N SER A 42 -75.89 -0.48 -59.95
CA SER A 42 -77.12 -0.24 -60.70
C SER A 42 -76.73 0.15 -62.13
N SER A 43 -77.21 -0.61 -63.11
CA SER A 43 -77.24 -0.13 -64.50
C SER A 43 -78.53 -0.57 -65.17
N THR A 44 -79.37 0.44 -65.39
CA THR A 44 -80.10 0.73 -66.62
C THR A 44 -80.82 -0.43 -67.31
N GLY A 45 -82.12 -0.50 -67.02
CA GLY A 45 -83.20 -0.56 -68.01
C GLY A 45 -82.99 -1.42 -69.25
N THR A 46 -83.65 -2.58 -69.27
CA THR A 46 -84.33 -3.02 -70.48
C THR A 46 -85.72 -3.47 -70.08
N LEU A 47 -86.66 -2.55 -70.27
CA LEU A 47 -88.09 -2.78 -70.26
C LEU A 47 -88.41 -3.73 -71.43
N ALA A 48 -88.30 -5.04 -71.19
CA ALA A 48 -88.75 -6.03 -72.16
C ALA A 48 -90.29 -6.11 -72.08
N GLN A 49 -90.89 -5.61 -73.15
CA GLN A 49 -92.30 -5.67 -73.51
C GLN A 49 -93.03 -6.94 -73.03
N MET A 50 -94.22 -6.69 -72.49
CA MET A 50 -95.36 -7.60 -72.45
C MET A 50 -95.53 -8.42 -73.75
N PRO A 51 -96.03 -9.66 -73.62
CA PRO A 51 -97.17 -10.07 -74.44
C PRO A 51 -98.42 -10.08 -73.58
N PHE A 52 -99.24 -9.04 -73.75
CA PHE A 52 -100.67 -9.11 -73.54
C PHE A 52 -101.20 -10.35 -74.29
N PHE A 53 -101.82 -11.29 -73.58
CA PHE A 53 -102.63 -12.30 -74.27
C PHE A 53 -103.93 -11.63 -74.79
N PRO A 54 -104.31 -11.86 -76.05
CA PRO A 54 -105.36 -11.08 -76.71
C PRO A 54 -106.74 -11.26 -76.08
N LYS A 55 -107.40 -10.13 -75.79
CA LYS A 55 -108.86 -10.04 -75.78
C LYS A 55 -109.33 -10.37 -77.20
N TYR A 56 -110.04 -11.48 -77.36
CA TYR A 56 -110.82 -11.72 -78.57
C TYR A 56 -112.05 -10.80 -78.52
N ASP A 57 -111.97 -9.67 -79.23
CA ASP A 57 -113.14 -8.91 -79.67
C ASP A 57 -113.49 -9.32 -81.10
N VAL A 58 -114.66 -9.96 -81.19
CA VAL A 58 -115.71 -9.84 -82.22
C VAL A 58 -115.30 -9.88 -83.70
N GLU A 59 -115.71 -10.96 -84.37
CA GLU A 59 -116.30 -10.84 -85.71
C GLU A 59 -117.51 -11.77 -85.82
N PHE A 60 -118.69 -11.19 -85.57
CA PHE A 60 -119.96 -11.78 -85.99
C PHE A 60 -120.01 -11.66 -87.52
N ASP A 61 -119.88 -12.78 -88.23
CA ASP A 61 -120.30 -12.89 -89.63
C ASP A 61 -121.76 -13.38 -89.67
N PRO A 62 -122.76 -12.52 -89.95
CA PRO A 62 -124.13 -12.96 -90.13
C PRO A 62 -124.33 -13.39 -91.58
N GLN A 63 -123.61 -14.43 -92.05
CA GLN A 63 -124.01 -15.11 -93.28
C GLN A 63 -125.22 -15.99 -93.02
N ARG A 64 -126.38 -15.34 -93.11
CA ARG A 64 -127.70 -15.94 -93.31
C ARG A 64 -127.70 -16.72 -94.63
N LYS A 65 -127.12 -17.93 -94.64
CA LYS A 65 -127.34 -18.94 -95.67
C LYS A 65 -128.42 -19.89 -95.19
N VAL A 66 -129.64 -19.61 -95.64
CA VAL A 66 -130.76 -20.56 -95.60
C VAL A 66 -130.39 -21.73 -96.50
N ILE A 67 -130.00 -22.87 -95.91
CA ILE A 67 -129.95 -24.18 -96.58
C ILE A 67 -130.28 -25.25 -95.53
N PRO A 68 -130.91 -26.35 -95.93
CA PRO A 68 -132.24 -26.80 -95.56
C PRO A 68 -132.25 -27.53 -94.19
N TYR A 69 -133.46 -27.81 -93.69
CA TYR A 69 -133.69 -28.63 -92.48
C TYR A 69 -132.73 -29.84 -92.44
N PRO A 70 -131.74 -29.86 -91.53
CA PRO A 70 -130.77 -30.92 -91.49
C PRO A 70 -131.46 -32.17 -90.96
N GLY A 71 -131.35 -33.27 -91.69
CA GLY A 71 -131.73 -34.58 -91.14
C GLY A 71 -131.01 -34.80 -89.81
N LYS A 72 -131.65 -35.55 -88.91
CA LYS A 72 -131.17 -35.91 -87.56
C LYS A 72 -129.66 -36.21 -87.51
N GLU A 73 -129.12 -36.82 -88.57
CA GLU A 73 -127.72 -37.18 -88.77
C GLU A 73 -126.70 -36.00 -88.80
N HIS A 74 -127.06 -34.81 -89.28
CA HIS A 74 -126.12 -33.66 -89.29
C HIS A 74 -125.99 -33.01 -87.92
N ILE A 75 -127.13 -32.88 -87.21
CA ILE A 75 -127.17 -32.40 -85.83
C ILE A 75 -126.43 -33.39 -84.93
N GLU A 76 -126.58 -34.69 -85.18
CA GLU A 76 -125.86 -35.76 -84.50
C GLU A 76 -124.34 -35.66 -84.75
N ARG A 77 -123.88 -35.44 -85.99
CA ARG A 77 -122.45 -35.21 -86.30
C ARG A 77 -121.86 -33.98 -85.60
N VAL A 78 -122.57 -32.85 -85.57
CA VAL A 78 -122.09 -31.62 -84.91
C VAL A 78 -122.05 -31.80 -83.38
N LEU A 79 -123.07 -32.43 -82.79
CA LEU A 79 -123.07 -32.77 -81.36
C LEU A 79 -121.94 -33.75 -81.01
N GLU A 80 -121.68 -34.70 -81.90
CA GLU A 80 -120.60 -35.66 -81.77
C GLU A 80 -119.24 -34.94 -81.87
N GLU A 81 -119.04 -34.00 -82.81
CA GLU A 81 -117.84 -33.15 -82.90
C GLU A 81 -117.63 -32.28 -81.64
N TYR A 82 -118.67 -31.62 -81.12
CA TYR A 82 -118.58 -30.88 -79.87
C TYR A 82 -118.31 -31.80 -78.66
N SER A 83 -118.88 -33.01 -78.64
CA SER A 83 -118.57 -34.01 -77.60
C SER A 83 -117.10 -34.42 -77.65
N HIS A 84 -116.55 -34.64 -78.85
CA HIS A 84 -115.13 -34.92 -79.05
C HIS A 84 -114.26 -33.73 -78.62
N GLN A 85 -114.65 -32.50 -78.96
CA GLN A 85 -113.93 -31.28 -78.57
C GLN A 85 -113.93 -31.06 -77.04
N VAL A 86 -115.06 -31.30 -76.38
CA VAL A 86 -115.16 -31.25 -74.91
C VAL A 86 -114.29 -32.33 -74.27
N LYS A 87 -114.31 -33.57 -74.79
CA LYS A 87 -113.43 -34.66 -74.32
C LYS A 87 -111.94 -34.29 -74.47
N ASP A 88 -111.57 -33.70 -75.60
CA ASP A 88 -110.19 -33.25 -75.87
C ASP A 88 -109.77 -32.07 -74.98
N LEU A 89 -110.64 -31.08 -74.78
CA LEU A 89 -110.40 -29.98 -73.84
C LEU A 89 -110.27 -30.49 -72.39
N GLN A 90 -111.11 -31.44 -71.99
CA GLN A 90 -111.05 -32.03 -70.66
C GLN A 90 -109.77 -32.85 -70.46
N LYS A 91 -109.34 -33.58 -71.50
CA LYS A 91 -108.04 -34.27 -71.51
C LYS A 91 -106.87 -33.28 -71.36
N ARG A 92 -106.83 -32.22 -72.17
CA ARG A 92 -105.80 -31.17 -72.06
C ARG A 92 -105.78 -30.48 -70.69
N LEU A 93 -106.96 -30.21 -70.12
CA LEU A 93 -107.08 -29.62 -68.78
C LEU A 93 -106.52 -30.56 -67.72
N ASN A 94 -106.85 -31.86 -67.79
CA ASN A 94 -106.32 -32.86 -66.87
C ASN A 94 -104.80 -33.02 -67.01
N GLU A 95 -104.27 -33.10 -68.24
CA GLU A 95 -102.83 -33.14 -68.52
C GLU A 95 -102.11 -31.88 -67.97
N SER A 96 -102.70 -30.70 -68.13
CA SER A 96 -102.18 -29.46 -67.57
C SER A 96 -102.20 -29.46 -66.04
N ASN A 97 -103.23 -30.01 -65.41
CA ASN A 97 -103.34 -30.10 -63.96
C ASN A 97 -102.34 -31.12 -63.38
N GLU A 98 -102.15 -32.27 -64.03
CA GLU A 98 -101.12 -33.25 -63.67
C GLU A 98 -99.72 -32.65 -63.78
N LEU A 99 -99.44 -31.91 -64.87
CA LEU A 99 -98.17 -31.22 -65.05
C LEU A 99 -97.95 -30.15 -63.96
N HIS A 100 -99.00 -29.40 -63.60
CA HIS A 100 -98.94 -28.42 -62.53
C HIS A 100 -98.65 -29.05 -61.16
N GLU A 101 -99.36 -30.12 -60.78
CA GLU A 101 -99.11 -30.81 -59.51
C GLU A 101 -97.72 -31.45 -59.49
N LYS A 102 -97.24 -31.97 -60.62
CA LYS A 102 -95.87 -32.47 -60.75
C LYS A 102 -94.82 -31.36 -60.57
N GLN A 103 -95.01 -30.20 -61.16
CA GLN A 103 -94.13 -29.03 -60.97
C GLN A 103 -94.12 -28.56 -59.50
N LYS A 104 -95.30 -28.48 -58.89
CA LYS A 104 -95.46 -28.12 -57.47
C LYS A 104 -94.80 -29.13 -56.54
N PHE A 105 -94.87 -30.42 -56.86
CA PHE A 105 -94.15 -31.47 -56.13
C PHE A 105 -92.63 -31.28 -56.22
N TYR A 106 -92.08 -31.11 -57.43
CA TYR A 106 -90.65 -30.87 -57.61
C TYR A 106 -90.17 -29.59 -56.93
N LEU A 107 -90.96 -28.51 -56.99
CA LEU A 107 -90.63 -27.26 -56.32
C LEU A 107 -90.57 -27.45 -54.79
N ARG A 108 -91.56 -28.13 -54.19
CA ARG A 108 -91.56 -28.43 -52.76
C ARG A 108 -90.37 -29.29 -52.35
N GLN A 109 -90.05 -30.32 -53.13
CA GLN A 109 -88.87 -31.15 -52.90
C GLN A 109 -87.59 -30.30 -52.95
N SER A 110 -87.44 -29.47 -53.98
CA SER A 110 -86.28 -28.57 -54.11
C SER A 110 -86.16 -27.57 -52.97
N VAL A 111 -87.27 -27.05 -52.44
CA VAL A 111 -87.25 -26.15 -51.27
C VAL A 111 -86.77 -26.89 -50.03
N ILE A 112 -87.25 -28.10 -49.79
CA ILE A 112 -86.81 -28.93 -48.66
C ILE A 112 -85.31 -29.23 -48.78
N ASP A 113 -84.85 -29.67 -49.95
CA ASP A 113 -83.44 -29.99 -50.19
C ASP A 113 -82.53 -28.77 -49.97
N LEU A 114 -82.96 -27.58 -50.42
CA LEU A 114 -82.24 -26.33 -50.20
C LEU A 114 -82.22 -25.91 -48.72
N GLN A 115 -83.34 -26.09 -48.00
CA GLN A 115 -83.42 -25.81 -46.57
C GLN A 115 -82.49 -26.72 -45.77
N THR A 116 -82.48 -28.02 -46.05
CA THR A 116 -81.56 -28.98 -45.42
C THR A 116 -80.12 -28.61 -45.70
N LYS A 117 -79.78 -28.32 -46.96
CA LYS A 117 -78.41 -27.93 -47.34
C LYS A 117 -77.96 -26.63 -46.67
N LEU A 118 -78.86 -25.66 -46.53
CA LEU A 118 -78.58 -24.41 -45.80
C LEU A 118 -78.29 -24.69 -44.31
N GLN A 119 -79.09 -25.54 -43.68
CA GLN A 119 -78.91 -25.92 -42.28
C GLN A 119 -77.58 -26.67 -42.07
N GLU A 120 -77.26 -27.63 -42.94
CA GLU A 120 -75.98 -28.35 -42.91
C GLU A 120 -74.79 -27.39 -43.04
N MET A 121 -74.85 -26.46 -44.00
CA MET A 121 -73.83 -25.43 -44.16
C MET A 121 -73.71 -24.53 -42.92
N GLN A 122 -74.82 -24.19 -42.26
CA GLN A 122 -74.77 -23.41 -41.02
C GLN A 122 -74.08 -24.18 -39.89
N MET A 123 -74.44 -25.45 -39.69
CA MET A 123 -73.79 -26.31 -38.69
C MET A 123 -72.29 -26.48 -38.97
N GLU A 124 -71.90 -26.67 -40.23
CA GLU A 124 -70.49 -26.76 -40.62
C GLU A 124 -69.73 -25.45 -40.36
N ARG A 125 -70.34 -24.29 -40.65
CA ARG A 125 -69.73 -22.99 -40.32
C ARG A 125 -69.56 -22.79 -38.82
N ASP A 126 -70.54 -23.18 -38.01
CA ASP A 126 -70.46 -23.06 -36.55
C ASP A 126 -69.38 -24.00 -35.98
N ALA A 127 -69.32 -25.25 -36.44
CA ALA A 127 -68.27 -26.19 -36.09
C ALA A 127 -66.87 -25.66 -36.48
N MET A 128 -66.74 -25.06 -37.67
CA MET A 128 -65.50 -24.44 -38.12
C MET A 128 -65.10 -23.21 -37.29
N ALA A 129 -66.07 -22.42 -36.83
CA ALA A 129 -65.80 -21.30 -35.93
C ALA A 129 -65.31 -21.78 -34.56
N ASP A 130 -65.89 -22.87 -34.04
CA ASP A 130 -65.48 -23.49 -32.77
C ASP A 130 -64.08 -24.11 -32.84
N ILE A 131 -63.75 -24.79 -33.94
CA ILE A 131 -62.39 -25.32 -34.17
C ILE A 131 -61.38 -24.17 -34.18
N ARG A 132 -61.63 -23.11 -34.96
CA ARG A 132 -60.72 -21.95 -35.02
C ARG A 132 -60.54 -21.26 -33.67
N ARG A 133 -61.60 -21.15 -32.88
CA ARG A 133 -61.52 -20.55 -31.54
C ARG A 133 -60.63 -21.39 -30.60
N ARG A 134 -60.82 -22.71 -30.58
CA ARG A 134 -60.00 -23.62 -29.77
C ARG A 134 -58.54 -23.62 -30.22
N GLU A 135 -58.30 -23.65 -31.53
CA GLU A 135 -56.96 -23.56 -32.09
C GLU A 135 -56.27 -22.25 -31.70
N SER A 136 -56.95 -21.11 -31.86
CA SER A 136 -56.42 -19.80 -31.45
C SER A 136 -56.09 -19.75 -29.96
N HIS A 137 -56.93 -20.33 -29.10
CA HIS A 137 -56.65 -20.39 -27.67
C HIS A 137 -55.44 -21.27 -27.36
N SER A 138 -55.34 -22.46 -27.97
CA SER A 138 -54.19 -23.34 -27.81
C SER A 138 -52.89 -22.74 -28.34
N GLN A 139 -52.95 -21.98 -29.44
CA GLN A 139 -51.79 -21.26 -29.99
C GLN A 139 -51.34 -20.15 -29.04
N GLU A 140 -52.29 -19.42 -28.45
CA GLU A 140 -52.00 -18.38 -27.47
C GLU A 140 -51.37 -18.95 -26.18
N ASP A 141 -51.87 -20.08 -25.67
CA ASP A 141 -51.27 -20.78 -24.53
C ASP A 141 -49.84 -21.23 -24.84
N LEU A 142 -49.59 -21.80 -26.02
CA LEU A 142 -48.25 -22.18 -26.46
C LEU A 142 -47.33 -20.97 -26.58
N ARG A 143 -47.82 -19.85 -27.12
CA ARG A 143 -47.07 -18.59 -27.22
C ARG A 143 -46.66 -18.09 -25.84
N ASN A 144 -47.57 -18.13 -24.87
CA ASN A 144 -47.30 -17.73 -23.49
C ASN A 144 -46.28 -18.65 -22.81
N GLN A 145 -46.38 -19.98 -23.03
CA GLN A 145 -45.38 -20.93 -22.52
C GLN A 145 -43.99 -20.67 -23.11
N LEU A 146 -43.90 -20.52 -24.44
CA LEU A 146 -42.63 -20.22 -25.11
C LEU A 146 -42.03 -18.90 -24.62
N GLN A 147 -42.86 -17.87 -24.45
CA GLN A 147 -42.42 -16.59 -23.91
C GLN A 147 -41.85 -16.77 -22.50
N ASN A 148 -42.52 -17.49 -21.60
CA ASN A 148 -42.01 -17.74 -20.24
C ASN A 148 -40.66 -18.49 -20.27
N THR A 149 -40.54 -19.54 -21.09
CA THR A 149 -39.28 -20.28 -21.22
C THR A 149 -38.15 -19.39 -21.73
N VAL A 150 -38.41 -18.49 -22.69
CA VAL A 150 -37.41 -17.53 -23.16
C VAL A 150 -36.95 -16.62 -22.02
N HIS A 151 -37.87 -16.08 -21.22
CA HIS A 151 -37.52 -15.21 -20.10
C HIS A 151 -36.69 -15.95 -19.03
N GLU A 152 -37.06 -17.19 -18.71
CA GLU A 152 -36.29 -18.04 -17.77
C GLU A 152 -34.88 -18.34 -18.29
N LEU A 153 -34.75 -18.64 -19.60
CA LEU A 153 -33.46 -18.87 -20.23
C LEU A 153 -32.60 -17.59 -20.26
N GLU A 154 -33.19 -16.43 -20.52
CA GLU A 154 -32.50 -15.14 -20.46
C GLU A 154 -32.01 -14.84 -19.03
N ALA A 155 -32.85 -15.07 -18.01
CA ALA A 155 -32.45 -14.91 -16.61
C ALA A 155 -31.31 -15.87 -16.21
N ALA A 156 -31.40 -17.14 -16.62
CA ALA A 156 -30.36 -18.14 -16.38
C ALA A 156 -29.05 -17.79 -17.09
N LYS A 157 -29.13 -17.26 -18.32
CA LYS A 157 -27.97 -16.77 -19.08
C LYS A 157 -27.29 -15.60 -18.36
N CYS A 158 -28.04 -14.57 -17.97
CA CYS A 158 -27.49 -13.43 -17.24
C CYS A 158 -26.78 -13.86 -15.96
N LEU A 159 -27.41 -14.75 -15.17
CA LEU A 159 -26.82 -15.29 -13.95
C LEU A 159 -25.49 -16.02 -14.23
N LYS A 160 -25.44 -16.83 -15.30
CA LYS A 160 -24.21 -17.54 -15.69
C LYS A 160 -23.11 -16.60 -16.17
N GLU A 161 -23.47 -15.53 -16.89
CA GLU A 161 -22.52 -14.49 -17.32
C GLU A 161 -21.93 -13.75 -16.13
N ASP A 162 -22.74 -13.39 -15.14
CA ASP A 162 -22.27 -12.76 -13.89
C ASP A 162 -21.33 -13.69 -13.11
N MET A 163 -21.71 -14.96 -12.92
CA MET A 163 -20.84 -15.96 -12.28
C MET A 163 -19.51 -16.15 -13.02
N LEU A 164 -19.53 -16.13 -14.35
CA LEU A 164 -18.33 -16.23 -15.18
C LEU A 164 -17.44 -15.00 -15.00
N LYS A 165 -18.02 -13.80 -14.96
CA LYS A 165 -17.32 -12.54 -14.73
C LYS A 165 -16.66 -12.50 -13.35
N ASP A 166 -17.37 -12.96 -12.32
CA ASP A 166 -16.84 -13.05 -10.95
C ASP A 166 -15.68 -14.06 -10.87
N SER A 167 -15.86 -15.25 -11.46
CA SER A 167 -14.80 -16.27 -11.52
C SER A 167 -13.57 -15.76 -12.27
N ASN A 168 -13.76 -15.06 -13.40
CA ASN A 168 -12.65 -14.48 -14.15
C ASN A 168 -11.93 -13.38 -13.34
N THR A 169 -12.67 -12.57 -12.58
CA THR A 169 -12.10 -11.58 -11.66
C THR A 169 -11.25 -12.25 -10.57
N GLN A 170 -11.72 -13.36 -10.00
CA GLN A 170 -10.98 -14.14 -9.01
C GLN A 170 -9.70 -14.76 -9.61
N ILE A 171 -9.78 -15.31 -10.83
CA ILE A 171 -8.61 -15.84 -11.54
C ILE A 171 -7.57 -14.75 -11.75
N GLU A 172 -7.99 -13.55 -12.14
CA GLU A 172 -7.07 -12.43 -12.37
C GLU A 172 -6.42 -11.93 -11.08
N GLN A 173 -7.15 -11.92 -9.96
CA GLN A 173 -6.58 -11.65 -8.64
C GLN A 173 -5.53 -12.69 -8.23
N LEU A 174 -5.82 -13.98 -8.45
CA LEU A 174 -4.87 -15.05 -8.17
C LEU A 174 -3.62 -14.96 -9.05
N ARG A 175 -3.77 -14.61 -10.34
CA ARG A 175 -2.63 -14.37 -11.24
C ARG A 175 -1.75 -13.22 -10.75
N LYS A 176 -2.36 -12.10 -10.32
CA LYS A 176 -1.61 -10.95 -9.74
C LYS A 176 -0.83 -11.36 -8.49
N MET A 177 -1.46 -12.12 -7.59
CA MET A 177 -0.79 -12.63 -6.38
C MET A 177 0.36 -13.57 -6.72
N MET A 178 0.16 -14.49 -7.67
CA MET A 178 1.20 -15.41 -8.14
C MET A 178 2.40 -14.66 -8.73
N LEU A 179 2.16 -13.64 -9.57
CA LEU A 179 3.23 -12.79 -10.12
C LEU A 179 3.97 -12.02 -9.02
N SER A 180 3.26 -11.52 -8.01
CA SER A 180 3.89 -10.87 -6.85
C SER A 180 4.78 -11.83 -6.07
N HIS A 181 4.33 -13.06 -5.82
CA HIS A 181 5.13 -14.07 -5.13
C HIS A 181 6.36 -14.49 -5.95
N GLU A 182 6.21 -14.64 -7.26
CA GLU A 182 7.32 -14.92 -8.18
C GLU A 182 8.38 -13.80 -8.11
N GLY A 183 7.96 -12.53 -8.05
CA GLY A 183 8.86 -11.39 -7.87
C GLY A 183 9.70 -11.47 -6.59
N VAL A 184 9.06 -11.77 -5.44
CA VAL A 184 9.75 -11.93 -4.16
C VAL A 184 10.73 -13.11 -4.19
N LEU A 185 10.31 -14.24 -4.78
CA LEU A 185 11.16 -15.41 -4.92
C LEU A 185 12.39 -15.14 -5.80
N GLN A 186 12.23 -14.32 -6.84
CA GLN A 186 13.33 -13.89 -7.70
C GLN A 186 14.28 -12.92 -6.98
N GLU A 187 13.77 -12.02 -6.15
CA GLU A 187 14.59 -11.15 -5.29
C GLU A 187 15.44 -11.96 -4.31
N ILE A 188 14.81 -12.93 -3.62
CA ILE A 188 15.54 -13.86 -2.74
C ILE A 188 16.62 -14.61 -3.52
N ARG A 189 16.30 -15.12 -4.72
CA ARG A 189 17.29 -15.79 -5.58
C ARG A 189 18.45 -14.87 -5.92
N SER A 190 18.20 -13.60 -6.27
CA SER A 190 19.24 -12.61 -6.56
C SER A 190 20.18 -12.41 -5.36
N ILE A 191 19.62 -12.19 -4.17
CA ILE A 191 20.41 -12.01 -2.94
C ILE A 191 21.28 -13.24 -2.66
N LEU A 192 20.75 -14.44 -2.88
CA LEU A 192 21.51 -15.68 -2.69
C LEU A 192 22.64 -15.84 -3.70
N VAL A 193 22.44 -15.41 -4.96
CA VAL A 193 23.51 -15.36 -5.97
C VAL A 193 24.60 -14.38 -5.53
N ASP A 194 24.23 -13.16 -5.13
CA ASP A 194 25.18 -12.15 -4.66
C ASP A 194 25.99 -12.64 -3.46
N PHE A 195 25.36 -13.38 -2.54
CA PHE A 195 26.04 -14.02 -1.41
C PHE A 195 26.98 -15.14 -1.85
N GLU A 196 26.58 -16.00 -2.80
CA GLU A 196 27.45 -17.04 -3.37
C GLU A 196 28.71 -16.43 -4.01
N GLU A 197 28.54 -15.33 -4.74
CA GLU A 197 29.63 -14.57 -5.35
C GLU A 197 30.56 -13.91 -4.31
N ALA A 198 29.98 -13.23 -3.31
CA ALA A 198 30.75 -12.53 -2.28
C ALA A 198 31.50 -13.49 -1.33
N SER A 199 30.89 -14.63 -1.01
CA SER A 199 31.48 -15.63 -0.11
C SER A 199 32.48 -16.55 -0.84
N GLY A 200 32.39 -16.67 -2.16
CA GLY A 200 33.15 -17.63 -2.96
C GLY A 200 32.82 -19.10 -2.65
N LYS A 201 31.80 -19.37 -1.83
CA LYS A 201 31.37 -20.70 -1.41
C LYS A 201 30.11 -21.08 -2.17
N LYS A 202 30.14 -22.25 -2.82
CA LYS A 202 28.93 -22.79 -3.45
C LYS A 202 27.92 -23.23 -2.41
N ILE A 203 26.73 -22.65 -2.46
CA ILE A 203 25.65 -22.95 -1.52
C ILE A 203 24.95 -24.25 -1.92
N CYS A 204 24.82 -24.49 -3.23
CA CYS A 204 24.19 -25.69 -3.78
C CYS A 204 25.21 -26.55 -4.55
N GLU A 205 25.27 -27.86 -4.27
CA GLU A 205 26.28 -28.76 -4.82
C GLU A 205 26.01 -29.13 -6.29
N HIS A 206 24.74 -29.18 -6.68
CA HIS A 206 24.33 -29.74 -7.99
C HIS A 206 23.95 -28.69 -9.04
N ASP A 207 23.55 -27.48 -8.66
CA ASP A 207 23.07 -26.42 -9.57
C ASP A 207 23.64 -25.05 -9.18
N SER A 208 23.78 -24.14 -10.16
CA SER A 208 24.08 -22.73 -9.87
C SER A 208 22.91 -22.10 -9.11
N MET A 209 23.18 -21.18 -8.18
CA MET A 209 22.12 -20.48 -7.45
C MET A 209 21.15 -19.72 -8.39
N SER A 210 21.61 -19.34 -9.58
CA SER A 210 20.79 -18.72 -10.62
C SER A 210 19.71 -19.65 -11.21
N THR A 211 19.89 -20.97 -11.16
CA THR A 211 18.98 -21.97 -11.75
C THR A 211 18.24 -22.80 -10.71
N ILE A 212 18.45 -22.54 -9.42
CA ILE A 212 17.87 -23.34 -8.35
C ILE A 212 16.33 -23.19 -8.34
N HIS A 213 15.62 -24.31 -8.26
CA HIS A 213 14.16 -24.30 -8.17
C HIS A 213 13.70 -23.64 -6.86
N PHE A 214 12.63 -22.83 -6.89
CA PHE A 214 12.15 -22.07 -5.73
C PHE A 214 11.78 -22.92 -4.51
N ARG A 215 11.35 -24.17 -4.72
CA ARG A 215 11.12 -25.13 -3.63
C ARG A 215 12.37 -25.38 -2.78
N ASN A 216 13.56 -25.23 -3.36
CA ASN A 216 14.83 -25.53 -2.72
C ASN A 216 15.47 -24.28 -2.07
N LEU A 217 14.92 -23.07 -2.31
CA LEU A 217 15.41 -21.82 -1.70
C LEU A 217 15.42 -21.90 -0.17
N GLY A 218 14.36 -22.43 0.44
CA GLY A 218 14.29 -22.58 1.89
C GLY A 218 15.43 -23.43 2.46
N SER A 219 15.77 -24.54 1.79
CA SER A 219 16.89 -25.40 2.18
C SER A 219 18.25 -24.69 1.99
N ALA A 220 18.41 -23.93 0.91
CA ALA A 220 19.63 -23.15 0.66
C ALA A 220 19.83 -22.08 1.74
N ILE A 221 18.78 -21.32 2.07
CA ILE A 221 18.81 -20.32 3.15
C ILE A 221 19.14 -20.98 4.49
N SER A 222 18.48 -22.08 4.85
CA SER A 222 18.78 -22.80 6.11
C SER A 222 20.22 -23.29 6.18
N LYS A 223 20.79 -23.75 5.05
CA LYS A 223 22.20 -24.17 4.99
C LYS A 223 23.14 -22.98 5.28
N ILE A 224 22.93 -21.84 4.62
CA ILE A 224 23.74 -20.62 4.84
C ILE A 224 23.64 -20.17 6.29
N LEU A 225 22.44 -20.09 6.86
CA LEU A 225 22.25 -19.66 8.24
C LEU A 225 23.03 -20.55 9.22
N ARG A 226 22.97 -21.87 9.02
CA ARG A 226 23.74 -22.82 9.83
C ARG A 226 25.25 -22.66 9.65
N GLU A 227 25.73 -22.42 8.43
CA GLU A 227 27.15 -22.16 8.18
C GLU A 227 27.60 -20.87 8.88
N LEU A 228 26.82 -19.79 8.81
CA LEU A 228 27.12 -18.55 9.51
C LEU A 228 27.15 -18.74 11.03
N ASP A 229 26.22 -19.51 11.62
CA ASP A 229 26.24 -19.84 13.05
C ASP A 229 27.52 -20.60 13.45
N THR A 230 27.99 -21.52 12.59
CA THR A 230 29.25 -22.24 12.84
C THR A 230 30.47 -21.32 12.73
N GLU A 231 30.48 -20.39 11.77
CA GLU A 231 31.55 -19.41 11.59
C GLU A 231 31.60 -18.41 12.76
N ILE A 232 30.44 -17.93 13.22
CA ILE A 232 30.33 -17.11 14.43
C ILE A 232 30.87 -17.86 15.64
N SER A 233 30.50 -19.12 15.82
CA SER A 233 30.96 -19.94 16.95
C SER A 233 32.49 -20.14 16.91
N TYR A 234 33.03 -20.39 15.71
CA TYR A 234 34.47 -20.51 15.49
C TYR A 234 35.21 -19.20 15.80
N LEU A 235 34.73 -18.06 15.28
CA LEU A 235 35.33 -16.76 15.52
C LEU A 235 35.29 -16.38 17.01
N LYS A 236 34.16 -16.60 17.68
CA LYS A 236 34.05 -16.44 19.15
C LYS A 236 35.11 -17.26 19.87
N GLY A 237 35.25 -18.54 19.52
CA GLY A 237 36.27 -19.43 20.09
C GLY A 237 37.71 -18.96 19.88
N ARG A 238 37.98 -18.16 18.84
CA ARG A 238 39.30 -17.56 18.58
C ARG A 238 39.50 -16.19 19.24
N ILE A 239 38.45 -15.41 19.38
CA ILE A 239 38.50 -14.06 19.97
C ILE A 239 38.74 -14.16 21.48
N PHE A 240 38.03 -15.04 22.20
CA PHE A 240 38.16 -15.15 23.65
C PHE A 240 39.60 -15.38 24.16
N PRO A 241 40.40 -16.31 23.60
CA PRO A 241 41.79 -16.48 24.01
C PRO A 241 42.67 -15.26 23.72
N VAL A 242 42.40 -14.53 22.64
CA VAL A 242 43.15 -13.31 22.30
C VAL A 242 42.80 -12.18 23.26
N GLU A 243 41.53 -12.06 23.65
CA GLU A 243 41.08 -11.12 24.68
C GLU A 243 41.72 -11.43 26.05
N ASP A 244 41.82 -12.71 26.43
CA ASP A 244 42.49 -13.14 27.66
C ASP A 244 44.00 -12.85 27.64
N GLN A 245 44.67 -13.11 26.51
CA GLN A 245 46.07 -12.73 26.30
C GLN A 245 46.29 -11.21 26.38
N LEU A 246 45.33 -10.42 25.89
CA LEU A 246 45.41 -8.96 25.97
C LEU A 246 45.27 -8.48 27.42
N GLU A 247 44.33 -9.04 28.21
CA GLU A 247 44.12 -8.63 29.60
C GLU A 247 45.30 -9.06 30.49
N THR A 248 45.87 -10.25 30.26
CA THR A 248 47.10 -10.68 30.95
C THR A 248 48.29 -9.78 30.62
N LEU A 249 48.51 -9.43 29.35
CA LEU A 249 49.60 -8.52 28.98
C LEU A 249 49.41 -7.10 29.57
N LYS A 250 48.16 -6.62 29.62
CA LYS A 250 47.82 -5.33 30.22
C LYS A 250 48.10 -5.31 31.72
N THR A 251 47.69 -6.35 32.46
CA THR A 251 47.98 -6.47 33.90
C THR A 251 49.48 -6.63 34.17
N GLU A 252 50.21 -7.41 33.36
CA GLU A 252 51.66 -7.53 33.47
C GLU A 252 52.37 -6.19 33.25
N SER A 253 51.95 -5.43 32.22
CA SER A 253 52.49 -4.08 31.96
C SER A 253 52.21 -3.14 33.13
N GLN A 254 51.01 -3.18 33.71
CA GLN A 254 50.66 -2.35 34.87
C GLN A 254 51.52 -2.71 36.08
N ASN A 255 51.70 -4.00 36.37
CA ASN A 255 52.54 -4.47 37.48
C ASN A 255 54.00 -4.04 37.31
N LYS A 256 54.53 -4.04 36.07
CA LYS A 256 55.89 -3.54 35.79
C LYS A 256 56.04 -2.05 36.08
N ILE A 257 55.05 -1.25 35.72
CA ILE A 257 55.03 0.18 36.02
C ILE A 257 54.99 0.40 37.53
N GLU A 258 54.13 -0.32 38.24
CA GLU A 258 54.01 -0.23 39.70
C GLU A 258 55.32 -0.63 40.41
N LEU A 259 55.97 -1.70 39.97
CA LEU A 259 57.26 -2.13 40.49
C LEU A 259 58.38 -1.08 40.26
N LEU A 260 58.44 -0.48 39.06
CA LEU A 260 59.40 0.59 38.77
C LEU A 260 59.17 1.82 39.64
N LEU A 261 57.90 2.22 39.82
CA LEU A 261 57.55 3.33 40.71
C LEU A 261 57.97 3.03 42.16
N GLN A 262 57.71 1.81 42.65
CA GLN A 262 58.13 1.40 43.98
C GLN A 262 59.66 1.42 44.12
N GLN A 263 60.39 0.88 43.14
CA GLN A 263 61.85 0.90 43.15
C GLN A 263 62.42 2.32 43.20
N HIS A 264 61.83 3.26 42.44
CA HIS A 264 62.23 4.66 42.50
C HIS A 264 61.92 5.30 43.85
N GLN A 265 60.75 5.00 44.42
CA GLN A 265 60.35 5.48 45.74
C GLN A 265 61.32 4.97 46.83
N ASP A 266 61.62 3.67 46.84
CA ASP A 266 62.57 3.06 47.78
C ASP A 266 63.96 3.67 47.66
N ARG A 267 64.42 3.96 46.43
CA ARG A 267 65.73 4.60 46.20
C ARG A 267 65.78 6.04 46.70
N ILE A 268 64.69 6.79 46.53
CA ILE A 268 64.57 8.16 47.06
C ILE A 268 64.59 8.12 48.59
N GLU A 269 63.83 7.23 49.21
CA GLU A 269 63.82 7.05 50.67
C GLU A 269 65.20 6.67 51.21
N GLN A 270 65.90 5.77 50.53
CA GLN A 270 67.28 5.43 50.88
C GLN A 270 68.20 6.65 50.81
N LEU A 271 68.16 7.42 49.71
CA LEU A 271 68.97 8.63 49.56
C LEU A 271 68.66 9.68 50.63
N ILE A 272 67.39 9.85 51.00
CA ILE A 272 66.98 10.73 52.10
C ILE A 272 67.62 10.24 53.40
N SER A 273 67.54 8.95 53.71
CA SER A 273 68.13 8.38 54.93
C SER A 273 69.65 8.51 54.98
N GLU A 274 70.34 8.30 53.85
CA GLU A 274 71.79 8.47 53.72
C GLU A 274 72.18 9.93 53.99
N HIS A 275 71.44 10.87 53.40
CA HIS A 275 71.67 12.31 53.58
C HIS A 275 71.37 12.76 55.03
N GLU A 276 70.33 12.24 55.67
CA GLU A 276 70.03 12.52 57.09
C GLU A 276 71.16 12.03 58.01
N ILE A 277 71.71 10.85 57.75
CA ILE A 277 72.88 10.32 58.48
C ILE A 277 74.12 11.20 58.23
N GLU A 278 74.34 11.66 57.00
CA GLU A 278 75.47 12.54 56.69
C GLU A 278 75.35 13.91 57.36
N ILE A 279 74.16 14.53 57.31
CA ILE A 279 73.87 15.81 57.98
C ILE A 279 74.11 15.68 59.49
N THR A 280 73.61 14.63 60.12
CA THR A 280 73.79 14.41 61.56
C THR A 280 75.28 14.26 61.90
N GLY A 281 76.03 13.46 61.14
CA GLY A 281 77.49 13.31 61.32
C GLY A 281 78.30 14.60 61.08
N LEU A 282 77.93 15.41 60.08
CA LEU A 282 78.56 16.71 59.85
C LEU A 282 78.23 17.71 60.95
N THR A 283 76.99 17.71 61.44
CA THR A 283 76.54 18.56 62.56
C THR A 283 77.31 18.23 63.83
N GLU A 284 77.49 16.94 64.14
CA GLU A 284 78.30 16.48 65.27
C GLU A 284 79.76 16.93 65.14
N LYS A 285 80.39 16.76 63.97
CA LYS A 285 81.75 17.25 63.71
C LYS A 285 81.87 18.76 63.87
N ALA A 286 80.91 19.52 63.33
CA ALA A 286 80.88 20.98 63.44
C ALA A 286 80.72 21.42 64.90
N SER A 287 79.85 20.76 65.67
CA SER A 287 79.67 21.03 67.10
C SER A 287 80.92 20.71 67.92
N SER A 288 81.62 19.61 67.59
CA SER A 288 82.88 19.22 68.24
C SER A 288 84.01 20.21 67.92
N ALA A 289 84.16 20.58 66.65
CA ALA A 289 85.13 21.58 66.22
C ALA A 289 84.87 22.95 66.86
N ARG A 290 83.60 23.37 66.97
CA ARG A 290 83.21 24.59 67.67
C ARG A 290 83.54 24.53 69.15
N SER A 291 83.27 23.40 69.81
CA SER A 291 83.63 23.19 71.22
C SER A 291 85.14 23.25 71.44
N GLN A 292 85.92 22.67 70.53
CA GLN A 292 87.39 22.76 70.53
C GLN A 292 87.88 24.20 70.31
N ALA A 293 87.28 24.92 69.35
CA ALA A 293 87.60 26.32 69.11
C ALA A 293 87.33 27.18 70.35
N ASN A 294 86.18 27.02 71.00
CA ASN A 294 85.85 27.71 72.27
C ASN A 294 86.85 27.36 73.38
N SER A 295 87.31 26.10 73.44
CA SER A 295 88.33 25.70 74.42
C SER A 295 89.68 26.36 74.15
N ILE A 296 90.10 26.47 72.89
CA ILE A 296 91.35 27.15 72.50
C ILE A 296 91.23 28.65 72.77
N GLU A 297 90.09 29.27 72.44
CA GLU A 297 89.80 30.67 72.70
C GLU A 297 89.92 30.98 74.20
N SER A 298 89.29 30.18 75.06
CA SER A 298 89.41 30.31 76.51
C SER A 298 90.86 30.13 77.00
N GLN A 299 91.62 29.17 76.46
CA GLN A 299 93.04 29.01 76.80
C GLN A 299 93.86 30.23 76.37
N LEU A 300 93.62 30.78 75.18
CA LEU A 300 94.30 31.98 74.69
C LEU A 300 93.96 33.20 75.55
N GLU A 301 92.72 33.35 75.99
CA GLU A 301 92.31 34.41 76.91
C GLU A 301 93.08 34.32 78.23
N ILE A 302 93.19 33.11 78.81
CA ILE A 302 93.99 32.88 80.03
C ILE A 302 95.47 33.24 79.81
N ILE A 303 96.07 32.79 78.70
CA ILE A 303 97.47 33.09 78.38
C ILE A 303 97.68 34.59 78.17
N GLN A 304 96.79 35.25 77.44
CA GLN A 304 96.87 36.68 77.19
C GLN A 304 96.75 37.48 78.49
N GLU A 305 95.86 37.05 79.39
CA GLU A 305 95.69 37.67 80.70
C GLU A 305 96.90 37.42 81.61
N GLN A 306 97.48 36.22 81.60
CA GLN A 306 98.75 35.94 82.28
C GLN A 306 99.89 36.82 81.74
N ALA A 307 100.01 36.95 80.42
CA ALA A 307 101.01 37.80 79.79
C ALA A 307 100.81 39.29 80.16
N ARG A 308 99.57 39.79 80.18
CA ARG A 308 99.26 41.15 80.68
C ARG A 308 99.64 41.32 82.14
N ASN A 309 99.30 40.36 83.00
CA ASN A 309 99.60 40.43 84.43
C ASN A 309 101.11 40.37 84.71
N GLN A 310 101.85 39.51 84.01
CA GLN A 310 103.31 39.47 84.07
C GLN A 310 103.93 40.78 83.57
N ASN A 311 103.47 41.32 82.45
CA ASN A 311 103.98 42.59 81.92
C ASN A 311 103.71 43.76 82.88
N SER A 312 102.51 43.81 83.48
CA SER A 312 102.16 44.76 84.56
C SER A 312 103.10 44.61 85.78
N MET A 313 103.42 43.37 86.16
CA MET A 313 104.35 43.08 87.24
C MET A 313 105.80 43.51 86.91
N TYR A 314 106.29 43.21 85.71
CA TYR A 314 107.61 43.66 85.24
C TYR A 314 107.71 45.18 85.15
N MET A 315 106.67 45.87 84.67
CA MET A 315 106.61 47.33 84.65
C MET A 315 106.66 47.93 86.06
N ARG A 316 105.99 47.30 87.05
CA ARG A 316 106.08 47.72 88.46
C ARG A 316 107.48 47.50 89.02
N GLN A 317 108.08 46.34 88.79
CA GLN A 317 109.46 46.05 89.20
C GLN A 317 110.48 47.00 88.56
N LEU A 318 110.31 47.31 87.27
CA LEU A 318 111.12 48.30 86.57
C LEU A 318 110.96 49.67 87.23
N SER A 319 109.72 50.09 87.52
CA SER A 319 109.46 51.34 88.23
C SER A 319 110.10 51.37 89.63
N ASP A 320 110.09 50.26 90.37
CA ASP A 320 110.73 50.15 91.69
C ASP A 320 112.27 50.19 91.57
N LEU A 321 112.84 49.53 90.56
CA LEU A 321 114.27 49.59 90.24
C LEU A 321 114.70 50.99 89.80
N GLU A 322 113.93 51.65 88.94
CA GLU A 322 114.17 53.03 88.54
C GLU A 322 114.11 53.99 89.74
N SER A 323 113.17 53.76 90.68
CA SER A 323 113.07 54.49 91.93
C SER A 323 114.29 54.26 92.83
N THR A 324 114.69 53.01 93.07
CA THR A 324 115.87 52.67 93.88
C THR A 324 117.17 53.17 93.26
N VAL A 325 117.34 53.09 91.93
CA VAL A 325 118.46 53.72 91.21
C VAL A 325 118.44 55.23 91.39
N SER A 326 117.28 55.86 91.32
CA SER A 326 117.12 57.30 91.55
C SER A 326 117.47 57.67 93.00
N GLN A 327 117.08 56.84 93.96
CA GLN A 327 117.38 57.00 95.38
C GLN A 327 118.87 56.79 95.69
N LEU A 328 119.50 55.74 95.17
CA LEU A 328 120.95 55.54 95.27
C LEU A 328 121.74 56.66 94.61
N ARG A 329 121.26 57.22 93.48
CA ARG A 329 121.86 58.42 92.87
C ARG A 329 121.66 59.68 93.72
N SER A 330 120.60 59.75 94.52
CA SER A 330 120.39 60.81 95.51
C SER A 330 121.34 60.65 96.70
N GLU A 331 121.41 59.44 97.27
CA GLU A 331 122.31 59.09 98.37
C GLU A 331 123.78 59.22 97.98
N LEU A 332 124.17 58.85 96.76
CA LEU A 332 125.53 59.05 96.24
C LEU A 332 125.89 60.54 96.17
N ARG A 333 124.93 61.41 95.79
CA ARG A 333 125.11 62.87 95.81
C ARG A 333 125.12 63.42 97.24
N GLU A 334 124.45 62.78 98.17
CA GLU A 334 124.39 63.17 99.59
C GLU A 334 125.63 62.74 100.36
N THR A 335 126.11 61.51 100.17
CA THR A 335 127.40 61.02 100.67
C THR A 335 128.56 61.80 100.06
N LYS A 336 128.51 62.15 98.77
CA LYS A 336 129.50 63.07 98.18
C LYS A 336 129.51 64.44 98.87
N ARG A 337 128.34 64.99 99.24
CA ARG A 337 128.26 66.22 100.05
C ARG A 337 128.81 66.05 101.47
N MET A 338 128.60 64.88 102.10
CA MET A 338 129.09 64.58 103.46
C MET A 338 130.63 64.40 103.51
N TYR A 339 131.26 63.95 102.42
CA TYR A 339 132.72 63.84 102.32
C TYR A 339 133.40 65.14 101.85
N GLU A 340 132.67 66.06 101.21
CA GLU A 340 133.20 67.38 100.80
C GLU A 340 133.11 68.46 101.91
N ASP A 341 132.47 68.18 103.06
CA ASP A 341 132.43 69.10 104.21
C ASP A 341 133.48 68.73 105.30
N LYS A 342 134.75 68.91 104.91
CA LYS A 342 135.91 69.37 105.69
C LYS A 342 136.80 68.39 106.47
N GLU A 343 137.97 68.16 105.87
CA GLU A 343 139.26 67.83 106.51
C GLU A 343 140.12 69.11 106.83
N PRO A 344 141.18 68.98 107.68
CA PRO A 344 141.98 70.06 108.28
C PRO A 344 143.37 70.31 107.57
N PRO A 345 144.32 71.09 108.15
CA PRO A 345 144.80 72.38 107.68
C PRO A 345 146.05 72.39 106.75
N GLU A 346 145.95 73.23 105.72
CA GLU A 346 146.87 74.24 105.16
C GLU A 346 148.39 74.00 104.83
N PHE A 347 148.68 74.31 103.53
CA PHE A 347 149.86 74.97 102.92
C PHE A 347 151.03 74.13 102.32
N PRO A 348 151.81 74.67 101.35
CA PRO A 348 151.45 75.59 100.23
C PRO A 348 152.23 75.41 98.89
N PHE A 349 151.74 76.12 97.83
CA PHE A 349 152.41 76.58 96.57
C PHE A 349 152.87 75.52 95.53
N THR A 350 152.72 75.62 94.19
CA THR A 350 152.52 76.72 93.20
C THR A 350 152.28 76.12 91.78
N ASN A 351 151.50 76.81 90.91
CA ASN A 351 151.63 77.05 89.43
C ASN A 351 151.76 75.87 88.42
N LEU A 352 151.28 75.85 87.15
CA LEU A 352 150.59 76.75 86.21
C LEU A 352 150.14 75.91 84.96
N ASP A 353 149.23 76.46 84.14
CA ASP A 353 148.88 76.16 82.73
C ASP A 353 148.09 74.86 82.41
N GLN A 354 146.95 74.85 81.69
CA GLN A 354 146.15 75.86 80.97
C GLN A 354 144.68 75.39 80.94
#